data_AF-A0A0Q3QL75-F1
#
_entry.id   AF-A0A0Q3QL75-F1
#
_cell.length_a   1.000
_cell.length_b   1.000
_cell.length_c   1.000
_cell.angle_alpha   90.00
_cell.angle_beta   90.00
_cell.angle_gamma   90.00
#
_symmetry.space_group_name_H-M   'P 1'
#
loop_
_entity.id
_entity.type
_entity.pdbx_description
1 polymer ?
#
loop_
_entity_poly.entity_id
_entity_poly.type
_entity_poly.pdbx_seq_one_letter_code
_entity_poly.pdbx_strand_id
1 'polypeptide(L)'
;MEDKHDAYKYWFDFYLEGYYKRFATLIDTICHLINIKYNFGIKPDPGFRQRVMKELQAKDNILFKALKKCWQDEAYKKAERFRNDLTHNYRPNFIDSGISESHEGDEIIISVGLGEYTTTTEFITNIEETVDLMAEIIDNIRSKIV
;
A
#
# COMPACT_ATOMS: atom_id res chain seq x y z
N MET A 1 -16.87 -27.76 10.23
CA MET A 1 -16.51 -26.54 10.99
C MET A 1 -15.36 -25.84 10.28
N GLU A 2 -14.38 -26.60 9.76
CA GLU A 2 -13.38 -26.17 8.77
C GLU A 2 -13.95 -25.38 7.58
N ASP A 3 -14.95 -25.92 6.86
CA ASP A 3 -15.47 -25.27 5.63
C ASP A 3 -15.95 -23.82 5.82
N LYS A 4 -16.49 -23.48 7.00
CA LYS A 4 -16.94 -22.11 7.29
C LYS A 4 -15.78 -21.18 7.60
N HIS A 5 -14.76 -21.67 8.31
CA HIS A 5 -13.55 -20.87 8.59
C HIS A 5 -12.77 -20.59 7.32
N ASP A 6 -12.64 -21.57 6.44
CA ASP A 6 -11.97 -21.41 5.14
C ASP A 6 -12.73 -20.44 4.23
N ALA A 7 -14.07 -20.52 4.22
CA ALA A 7 -14.90 -19.57 3.49
C ALA A 7 -14.73 -18.13 4.01
N TYR A 8 -14.73 -17.90 5.32
CA TYR A 8 -14.54 -16.57 5.88
C TYR A 8 -13.16 -16.00 5.57
N LYS A 9 -12.11 -16.81 5.70
CA LYS A 9 -10.76 -16.42 5.34
C LYS A 9 -10.66 -16.07 3.85
N TYR A 10 -11.22 -16.89 2.97
CA TYR A 10 -11.22 -16.63 1.53
C TYR A 10 -11.87 -15.29 1.19
N TRP A 11 -13.06 -15.02 1.74
CA TRP A 11 -13.76 -13.75 1.50
C TRP A 11 -12.99 -12.56 2.08
N PHE A 12 -12.43 -12.71 3.28
CA PHE A 12 -11.61 -11.68 3.89
C PHE A 12 -10.40 -11.32 3.01
N ASP A 13 -9.63 -12.31 2.56
CA ASP A 13 -8.49 -12.12 1.66
C ASP A 13 -8.92 -11.40 0.37
N PHE A 14 -10.02 -11.85 -0.24
CA PHE A 14 -10.57 -11.27 -1.47
C PHE A 14 -10.92 -9.78 -1.30
N TYR A 15 -11.53 -9.42 -0.19
CA TYR A 15 -11.86 -8.02 0.09
C TYR A 15 -10.63 -7.17 0.42
N LEU A 16 -9.63 -7.72 1.10
CA LEU A 16 -8.36 -7.03 1.35
C LEU A 16 -7.61 -6.73 0.05
N GLU A 17 -7.44 -7.73 -0.81
CA GLU A 17 -6.83 -7.55 -2.13
C GLU A 17 -7.56 -6.47 -2.94
N GLY A 18 -8.90 -6.55 -2.94
CA GLY A 18 -9.77 -5.56 -3.58
C GLY A 18 -9.57 -4.15 -3.02
N TYR A 19 -9.46 -4.01 -1.71
CA TYR A 19 -9.24 -2.74 -1.03
C TYR A 19 -7.89 -2.13 -1.43
N TYR A 20 -6.78 -2.84 -1.19
CA TYR A 20 -5.44 -2.28 -1.41
C TYR A 20 -5.16 -1.96 -2.87
N LYS A 21 -5.72 -2.74 -3.80
CA LYS A 21 -5.67 -2.43 -5.24
C LYS A 21 -6.41 -1.13 -5.57
N ARG A 22 -7.60 -0.93 -4.99
CA ARG A 22 -8.39 0.31 -5.19
C ARG A 22 -7.71 1.50 -4.56
N PHE A 23 -7.19 1.36 -3.34
CA PHE A 23 -6.40 2.41 -2.67
C PHE A 23 -5.23 2.86 -3.54
N ALA A 24 -4.42 1.92 -4.04
CA ALA A 24 -3.32 2.25 -4.95
C ALA A 24 -3.80 2.94 -6.23
N THR A 25 -4.92 2.49 -6.81
CA THR A 25 -5.52 3.09 -8.01
C THR A 25 -5.98 4.54 -7.76
N LEU A 26 -6.50 4.85 -6.57
CA LEU A 26 -6.87 6.23 -6.20
C LEU A 26 -5.65 7.14 -6.18
N ILE A 27 -4.52 6.67 -5.66
CA ILE A 27 -3.25 7.42 -5.64
C ILE A 27 -2.75 7.68 -7.07
N ASP A 28 -2.85 6.70 -7.98
CA ASP A 28 -2.57 6.91 -9.40
C ASP A 28 -3.49 7.95 -10.02
N THR A 29 -4.78 7.86 -9.72
CA THR A 29 -5.80 8.79 -10.23
C THR A 29 -5.49 10.22 -9.80
N ILE A 30 -5.07 10.42 -8.55
CA ILE A 30 -4.58 11.71 -8.04
C ILE A 30 -3.39 12.22 -8.87
N CYS A 31 -2.40 11.38 -9.16
CA CYS A 31 -1.25 11.76 -9.99
C CYS A 31 -1.68 12.12 -11.43
N HIS A 32 -2.67 11.42 -11.97
CA HIS A 32 -3.27 11.75 -13.27
C HIS A 32 -3.97 13.11 -13.26
N LEU A 33 -4.76 13.40 -12.24
CA LEU A 33 -5.42 14.69 -12.09
C LEU A 33 -4.41 15.83 -12.01
N ILE A 34 -3.32 15.65 -11.26
CA ILE A 34 -2.23 16.63 -11.17
C ILE A 34 -1.57 16.82 -12.53
N ASN A 35 -1.23 15.73 -13.23
CA ASN A 35 -0.62 15.76 -14.55
C ASN A 35 -1.47 16.55 -15.57
N ILE A 36 -2.79 16.37 -15.52
CA ILE A 36 -3.75 17.10 -16.38
C ILE A 36 -3.83 18.57 -15.96
N LYS A 37 -4.06 18.84 -14.67
CA LYS A 37 -4.26 20.20 -14.14
C LYS A 37 -3.09 21.13 -14.46
N TYR A 38 -1.86 20.67 -14.23
CA TYR A 38 -0.66 21.47 -14.48
C TYR A 38 -0.12 21.27 -15.91
N ASN A 39 -0.81 20.48 -16.74
CA ASN A 39 -0.46 20.19 -18.13
C ASN A 39 1.00 19.70 -18.29
N PHE A 40 1.45 18.75 -17.45
CA PHE A 40 2.82 18.24 -17.54
C PHE A 40 3.02 17.33 -18.76
N GLY A 41 1.96 16.76 -19.33
CA GLY A 41 2.05 15.90 -20.52
C GLY A 41 2.78 14.58 -20.31
N ILE A 42 2.90 14.11 -19.06
CA ILE A 42 3.61 12.88 -18.72
C ILE A 42 2.72 11.68 -19.07
N LYS A 43 3.29 10.69 -19.76
CA LYS A 43 2.60 9.44 -20.11
C LYS A 43 2.57 8.46 -18.91
N PRO A 44 1.47 7.70 -18.73
CA PRO A 44 1.32 6.73 -17.64
C PRO A 44 2.06 5.42 -17.92
N ASP A 45 3.38 5.47 -17.81
CA ASP A 45 4.27 4.31 -17.91
C ASP A 45 4.99 4.09 -16.55
N PRO A 46 5.80 3.02 -16.38
CA PRO A 46 6.53 2.79 -15.14
C PRO A 46 7.31 4.02 -14.67
N GLY A 47 7.12 4.41 -13.41
CA GLY A 47 7.69 5.64 -12.85
C GLY A 47 6.84 6.90 -13.03
N PHE A 48 5.61 6.78 -13.56
CA PHE A 48 4.67 7.90 -13.73
C PHE A 48 4.55 8.80 -12.50
N ARG A 49 4.23 8.23 -11.33
CA ARG A 49 4.06 8.99 -10.07
C ARG A 49 5.31 9.82 -9.73
N GLN A 50 6.48 9.23 -9.87
CA GLN A 50 7.76 9.87 -9.54
C GLN A 50 8.02 11.07 -10.46
N ARG A 51 7.76 10.91 -11.76
CA ARG A 51 7.92 12.01 -12.73
C ARG A 51 6.92 13.13 -12.50
N VAL A 52 5.64 12.81 -12.26
CA VAL A 52 4.61 13.80 -11.92
C VAL A 52 5.03 14.63 -10.71
N MET A 53 5.62 13.98 -9.71
CA MET A 53 6.00 14.64 -8.46
C MET A 53 7.25 15.47 -8.56
N LYS A 54 8.18 15.07 -9.43
CA LYS A 54 9.34 15.89 -9.80
C LYS A 54 8.90 17.18 -10.46
N GLU A 55 7.97 17.12 -11.42
CA GLU A 55 7.43 18.33 -12.07
C GLU A 55 6.58 19.17 -11.10
N LEU A 56 5.78 18.50 -10.25
CA LEU A 56 5.00 19.18 -9.22
C LEU A 56 5.87 19.94 -8.23
N GLN A 57 7.03 19.40 -7.82
CA GLN A 57 7.96 20.08 -6.93
C GLN A 57 8.41 21.43 -7.50
N ALA A 58 8.63 21.51 -8.82
CA ALA A 58 9.04 22.75 -9.48
C ALA A 58 7.88 23.75 -9.66
N LYS A 59 6.63 23.28 -9.75
CA LYS A 59 5.47 24.13 -10.06
C LYS A 59 4.62 24.53 -8.85
N ASP A 60 4.41 23.61 -7.92
CA ASP A 60 3.66 23.83 -6.68
C ASP A 60 4.30 23.04 -5.55
N ASN A 61 5.38 23.61 -5.00
CA ASN A 61 6.14 23.00 -3.92
C ASN A 61 5.29 22.83 -2.64
N ILE A 62 4.22 23.62 -2.45
CA ILE A 62 3.32 23.49 -1.30
C ILE A 62 2.53 22.20 -1.44
N LEU A 63 1.87 22.00 -2.58
CA LEU A 63 1.11 20.76 -2.85
C LEU A 63 2.04 19.55 -2.89
N PHE A 64 3.23 19.67 -3.49
CA PHE A 64 4.24 18.61 -3.45
C PHE A 64 4.60 18.18 -2.03
N LYS A 65 4.87 19.12 -1.13
CA LYS A 65 5.21 18.81 0.28
C LYS A 65 4.05 18.13 1.00
N ALA A 66 2.82 18.59 0.79
CA ALA A 66 1.64 17.98 1.37
C ALA A 66 1.48 16.52 0.92
N LEU A 67 1.53 16.25 -0.40
CA LEU A 67 1.42 14.89 -0.93
C LEU A 67 2.60 14.00 -0.54
N LYS A 68 3.82 14.55 -0.55
CA LYS A 68 5.01 13.81 -0.13
C LYS A 68 4.92 13.38 1.33
N LYS A 69 4.41 14.25 2.22
CA LYS A 69 4.15 13.88 3.61
C LYS A 69 3.21 12.68 3.67
N CYS A 70 2.09 12.71 2.94
CA CYS A 70 1.12 11.60 2.93
C CYS A 70 1.73 10.28 2.41
N TRP A 71 2.61 10.31 1.42
CA TRP A 71 3.24 9.07 0.92
C TRP A 71 4.43 8.58 1.73
N GLN A 72 4.98 9.43 2.60
CA GLN A 72 5.97 9.04 3.58
C GLN A 72 5.34 8.56 4.88
N ASP A 73 4.02 8.65 4.99
CA ASP A 73 3.24 8.15 6.11
C ASP A 73 3.39 6.63 6.27
N GLU A 74 3.46 6.17 7.51
CA GLU A 74 3.63 4.75 7.82
C GLU A 74 2.41 3.93 7.38
N ALA A 75 1.20 4.47 7.47
CA ALA A 75 -0.01 3.80 7.00
C ALA A 75 0.05 3.55 5.49
N TYR A 76 0.55 4.52 4.72
CA TYR A 76 0.75 4.37 3.28
C TYR A 76 1.79 3.29 2.95
N LYS A 77 2.97 3.34 3.60
CA LYS A 77 4.03 2.35 3.37
C LYS A 77 3.55 0.94 3.71
N LYS A 78 2.82 0.81 4.81
CA LYS A 78 2.24 -0.46 5.25
C LYS A 78 1.19 -0.97 4.28
N ALA A 79 0.35 -0.11 3.73
CA ALA A 79 -0.61 -0.48 2.69
C ALA A 79 0.05 -0.99 1.41
N GLU A 80 1.17 -0.37 0.99
CA GLU A 80 1.94 -0.84 -0.16
C GLU A 80 2.60 -2.20 0.12
N ARG A 81 3.15 -2.40 1.34
CA ARG A 81 3.65 -3.71 1.78
C ARG A 81 2.53 -4.76 1.73
N PHE A 82 1.38 -4.49 2.34
CA PHE A 82 0.23 -5.39 2.35
C PHE A 82 -0.27 -5.72 0.95
N ARG A 83 -0.35 -4.74 0.06
CA ARG A 83 -0.70 -4.99 -1.34
C ARG A 83 0.28 -5.96 -1.98
N ASN A 84 1.58 -5.72 -1.82
CA ASN A 84 2.62 -6.55 -2.42
C ASN A 84 2.59 -7.97 -1.84
N ASP A 85 2.45 -8.10 -0.52
CA ASP A 85 2.40 -9.37 0.18
C ASP A 85 1.16 -10.18 -0.23
N LEU A 86 -0.01 -9.54 -0.36
CA LEU A 86 -1.23 -10.20 -0.85
C LEU A 86 -1.15 -10.61 -2.33
N THR A 87 -0.40 -9.88 -3.15
CA THR A 87 -0.32 -10.13 -4.61
C THR A 87 0.78 -11.12 -4.99
N HIS A 88 1.86 -11.21 -4.19
CA HIS A 88 3.08 -11.94 -4.55
C HIS A 88 3.52 -13.01 -3.55
N ASN A 89 3.03 -13.00 -2.30
CA ASN A 89 3.31 -14.08 -1.35
C ASN A 89 2.20 -15.14 -1.40
N TYR A 90 2.56 -16.38 -1.06
CA TYR A 90 1.55 -17.33 -0.59
C TYR A 90 0.79 -16.66 0.56
N ARG A 91 -0.54 -16.60 0.40
CA ARG A 91 -1.46 -15.75 1.20
C ARG A 91 -0.97 -15.60 2.64
N PRO A 92 -0.72 -14.38 3.15
CA PRO A 92 -0.23 -14.11 4.50
C PRO A 92 -1.04 -14.84 5.59
N ASN A 93 -2.32 -15.13 5.34
CA ASN A 93 -3.19 -15.91 6.22
C ASN A 93 -2.87 -17.40 6.33
N PHE A 94 -1.79 -17.90 5.72
CA PHE A 94 -1.19 -19.17 6.09
C PHE A 94 -0.18 -18.92 7.20
N ILE A 95 -0.31 -19.68 8.29
CA ILE A 95 0.80 -19.91 9.21
C ILE A 95 1.93 -20.43 8.32
N ASP A 96 2.89 -19.57 7.98
CA ASP A 96 4.16 -20.07 7.49
C ASP A 96 4.63 -21.05 8.56
N SER A 97 4.91 -22.28 8.15
CA SER A 97 5.54 -23.24 9.07
C SER A 97 6.83 -22.57 9.42
N GLY A 98 6.90 -21.90 10.58
CA GLY A 98 7.81 -20.78 10.79
C GLY A 98 9.23 -21.27 10.94
N ILE A 99 9.76 -21.80 9.86
CA ILE A 99 11.04 -22.41 9.67
C ILE A 99 11.84 -21.33 8.98
N SER A 100 12.47 -20.46 9.78
CA SER A 100 13.46 -19.55 9.23
C SER A 100 14.79 -20.27 9.20
N GLU A 101 15.36 -20.40 8.02
CA GLU A 101 16.69 -20.94 7.79
C GLU A 101 17.70 -19.78 7.77
N SER A 102 18.64 -19.77 8.71
CA SER A 102 19.76 -18.81 8.72
C SER A 102 21.08 -19.56 8.64
N HIS A 103 21.99 -19.08 7.79
CA HIS A 103 23.33 -19.66 7.63
C HIS A 103 24.33 -18.86 8.44
N GLU A 104 25.01 -19.52 9.38
CA GLU A 104 26.12 -18.95 10.13
C GLU A 104 27.37 -19.82 9.88
N GLY A 105 28.15 -19.46 8.85
CA GLY A 105 29.26 -20.29 8.38
C GLY A 105 28.79 -21.53 7.61
N ASP A 106 29.30 -22.73 7.95
CA ASP A 106 28.91 -24.03 7.36
C ASP A 106 27.72 -24.68 8.09
N GLU A 107 27.14 -24.01 9.10
CA GLU A 107 25.99 -24.53 9.85
C GLU A 107 24.67 -23.90 9.39
N ILE A 108 23.66 -24.77 9.20
CA ILE A 108 22.28 -24.38 8.90
C ILE A 108 21.50 -24.34 10.22
N ILE A 109 21.11 -23.15 10.65
CA ILE A 109 20.24 -22.96 11.82
C ILE A 109 18.79 -22.92 11.33
N ILE A 110 18.03 -23.94 11.72
CA ILE A 110 16.59 -24.06 11.44
C ILE A 110 15.85 -23.59 12.69
N SER A 111 15.33 -22.36 12.68
CA SER A 111 14.49 -21.85 13.77
C SER A 111 13.03 -22.10 13.48
N VAL A 112 12.33 -22.82 14.37
CA VAL A 112 10.89 -23.13 14.26
C VAL A 112 10.11 -22.22 15.23
N GLY A 113 9.46 -21.17 14.70
CA GLY A 113 8.59 -20.23 15.42
C GLY A 113 7.24 -20.03 14.73
N LEU A 114 6.43 -19.09 15.23
CA LEU A 114 5.29 -18.54 14.49
C LEU A 114 5.87 -17.57 13.44
N GLY A 115 5.72 -17.86 12.15
CA GLY A 115 6.13 -16.93 11.09
C GLY A 115 5.48 -15.55 11.27
N GLU A 116 6.08 -14.48 10.71
CA GLU A 116 5.49 -13.14 10.75
C GLU A 116 4.09 -13.18 10.09
N TYR A 117 3.03 -13.17 10.89
CA TYR A 117 1.66 -13.18 10.42
C TYR A 117 0.99 -11.83 10.70
N THR A 118 0.49 -11.18 9.65
CA THR A 118 -0.32 -9.97 9.78
C THR A 118 -1.72 -10.33 10.27
N THR A 119 -2.10 -9.80 11.44
CA THR A 119 -3.42 -10.09 12.01
C THR A 119 -4.54 -9.38 11.26
N THR A 120 -5.77 -9.92 11.30
CA THR A 120 -6.98 -9.25 10.77
C THR A 120 -7.14 -7.84 11.34
N THR A 121 -6.87 -7.67 12.65
CA THR A 121 -6.91 -6.36 13.32
C THR A 121 -5.93 -5.38 12.69
N GLU A 122 -4.73 -5.84 12.37
CA GLU A 122 -3.70 -5.00 11.76
C GLU A 122 -4.08 -4.53 10.35
N PHE A 123 -4.72 -5.39 9.56
CA PHE A 123 -5.29 -5.00 8.27
C PHE A 123 -6.42 -3.96 8.44
N ILE A 124 -7.34 -4.17 9.39
CA ILE A 124 -8.46 -3.25 9.63
C ILE A 124 -7.93 -1.89 10.09
N THR A 125 -7.01 -1.84 11.04
CA THR A 125 -6.38 -0.59 11.49
C THR A 125 -5.72 0.13 10.32
N ASN A 126 -4.97 -0.57 9.46
CA ASN A 126 -4.37 0.07 8.30
C ASN A 126 -5.40 0.57 7.28
N ILE A 127 -6.51 -0.15 7.09
CA ILE A 127 -7.63 0.32 6.26
C ILE A 127 -8.17 1.64 6.81
N GLU A 128 -8.47 1.72 8.10
CA GLU A 128 -8.98 2.93 8.75
C GLU A 128 -7.99 4.10 8.59
N GLU A 129 -6.72 3.90 8.92
CA GLU A 129 -5.66 4.91 8.78
C GLU A 129 -5.49 5.39 7.32
N THR A 130 -5.59 4.48 6.36
CA THR A 130 -5.43 4.82 4.93
C THR A 130 -6.66 5.51 4.35
N VAL A 131 -7.86 5.27 4.88
CA VAL A 131 -9.06 6.05 4.55
C VAL A 131 -8.91 7.49 5.05
N ASP A 132 -8.46 7.68 6.30
CA ASP A 132 -8.21 9.01 6.87
C ASP A 132 -7.11 9.75 6.08
N LEU A 133 -6.04 9.04 5.71
CA LEU A 133 -4.98 9.58 4.87
C LEU A 133 -5.51 10.01 3.49
N MET A 134 -6.41 9.23 2.89
CA MET A 134 -7.03 9.58 1.62
C MET A 134 -7.88 10.85 1.74
N ALA A 135 -8.59 11.02 2.87
CA ALA A 135 -9.33 12.24 3.16
C ALA A 135 -8.39 13.46 3.24
N GLU A 136 -7.26 13.36 3.97
CA GLU A 136 -6.24 14.43 4.04
C GLU A 136 -5.70 14.79 2.64
N ILE A 137 -5.42 13.78 1.80
CA ILE A 137 -4.95 14.01 0.43
C ILE A 137 -6.01 14.76 -0.40
N ILE A 138 -7.27 14.32 -0.32
CA ILE A 138 -8.38 14.95 -1.06
C ILE A 138 -8.56 16.40 -0.63
N ASP A 139 -8.47 16.71 0.66
CA ASP A 139 -8.63 18.07 1.17
C ASP A 139 -7.49 19.00 0.70
N ASN A 140 -6.26 18.49 0.72
CA ASN A 140 -5.09 19.21 0.19
C ASN A 140 -5.24 19.52 -1.31
N ILE A 141 -5.82 18.60 -2.08
CA ILE A 141 -6.02 18.76 -3.52
C ILE A 141 -7.23 19.64 -3.83
N ARG A 142 -8.34 19.49 -3.08
CA ARG A 142 -9.61 20.21 -3.31
C ARG A 142 -9.40 21.72 -3.33
N SER A 143 -8.63 22.24 -2.37
CA SER A 143 -8.30 23.67 -2.26
C SER A 143 -7.49 24.22 -3.44
N LYS A 144 -6.97 23.34 -4.30
CA LYS A 144 -6.10 23.67 -5.43
C LYS A 144 -6.79 23.43 -6.78
N ILE A 145 -7.69 22.45 -6.90
CA ILE A 145 -8.36 22.10 -8.17
C ILE A 145 -9.55 23.02 -8.48
N VAL A 146 -10.26 23.50 -7.46
CA VAL A 146 -11.32 24.51 -7.58
C VAL A 146 -10.71 25.91 -7.62
#